data_AF-A0AAW7XIU8-F1
#
_entry.id   AF-A0AAW7XIU8-F1
#
_cell.length_a   1.000
_cell.length_b   1.000
_cell.length_c   1.000
_cell.angle_alpha   90.00
_cell.angle_beta   90.00
_cell.angle_gamma   90.00
#
_symmetry.space_group_name_H-M   'P 1'
#
loop_
_entity.id
_entity.type
_entity.pdbx_description
1 polymer ?
#
loop_
_entity_poly.entity_id
_entity_poly.type
_entity_poly.pdbx_seq_one_letter_code
_entity_poly.pdbx_strand_id
1 'polypeptide(L)'
;MKPVLLNHIPESGSIEEVRFDAIGDCTWIKFQDSNYLDWVGVFGMGWGGGDDVIQIGHNVVFVLSNGQGYFIDVNERKLLCKTECDYLKSIIQADPDTVIAATDTEVYVYNINGLVFATKRIASDGINLKSFASGIVIGEVWGIDKWYPFSLNIENQHYKCSWSCTW
;
A
#
# COMPACT_ATOMS: atom_id res chain seq x y z
N MET A 1 13.39 -1.91 -13.38
CA MET A 1 13.90 -2.87 -12.37
C MET A 1 12.96 -2.81 -11.16
N LYS A 2 12.72 -3.90 -10.40
CA LYS A 2 11.75 -3.90 -9.30
C LYS A 2 12.34 -3.18 -8.07
N PRO A 3 11.57 -2.32 -7.36
CA PRO A 3 12.01 -1.74 -6.10
C PRO A 3 12.30 -2.82 -5.03
N VAL A 4 13.25 -2.53 -4.14
CA VAL A 4 13.73 -3.48 -3.13
C VAL A 4 13.66 -2.87 -1.74
N LEU A 5 12.84 -3.47 -0.86
CA LEU A 5 12.82 -3.17 0.56
C LEU A 5 14.15 -3.59 1.20
N LEU A 6 14.83 -2.66 1.86
CA LEU A 6 16.11 -2.92 2.51
C LEU A 6 15.90 -3.44 3.93
N ASN A 7 16.72 -4.42 4.33
CA ASN A 7 16.70 -4.98 5.68
C ASN A 7 17.75 -4.36 6.62
N HIS A 8 18.53 -3.41 6.13
CA HIS A 8 19.51 -2.63 6.88
C HIS A 8 19.64 -1.24 6.28
N ILE A 9 20.07 -0.29 7.10
CA ILE A 9 20.36 1.08 6.68
C ILE A 9 21.65 1.06 5.84
N PRO A 10 21.66 1.65 4.63
CA PRO A 10 22.88 1.81 3.84
C PRO A 10 23.98 2.56 4.61
N GLU A 11 25.25 2.34 4.23
CA GLU A 11 26.34 3.15 4.76
C GLU A 11 26.16 4.62 4.34
N SER A 12 26.32 5.54 5.29
CA SER A 12 26.10 6.97 5.05
C SER A 12 26.99 7.48 3.91
N GLY A 13 26.38 8.07 2.89
CA GLY A 13 27.06 8.58 1.69
C GLY A 13 27.43 7.53 0.65
N SER A 14 27.11 6.24 0.86
CA SER A 14 27.38 5.17 -0.11
C SER A 14 26.42 5.17 -1.32
N ILE A 15 25.24 5.76 -1.16
CA ILE A 15 24.20 5.86 -2.17
C ILE A 15 23.42 7.16 -1.94
N GLU A 16 22.87 7.74 -3.01
CA GLU A 16 22.03 8.92 -2.87
C GLU A 16 20.72 8.58 -2.15
N GLU A 17 20.36 9.41 -1.17
CA GLU A 17 19.16 9.27 -0.36
C GLU A 17 18.18 10.42 -0.60
N VAL A 18 16.92 10.09 -0.81
CA VAL A 18 15.81 11.06 -0.87
C VAL A 18 14.84 10.77 0.26
N ARG A 19 14.48 11.80 1.02
CA ARG A 19 13.66 11.67 2.24
C ARG A 19 12.20 12.05 1.95
N PHE A 20 11.28 11.18 2.34
CA PHE A 20 9.83 11.37 2.26
C PHE A 20 9.25 11.25 3.66
N ASP A 21 8.96 12.39 4.28
CA ASP A 21 8.50 12.48 5.69
C ASP A 21 9.35 11.67 6.68
N ALA A 22 10.64 11.53 6.40
CA ALA A 22 11.56 10.69 7.17
C ALA A 22 11.86 11.34 8.54
N ILE A 23 11.10 10.95 9.55
CA ILE A 23 11.24 11.39 10.94
C ILE A 23 11.20 10.15 11.84
N GLY A 24 12.21 9.99 12.70
CA GLY A 24 12.30 8.83 13.60
C GLY A 24 12.64 7.55 12.85
N ASP A 25 11.97 6.46 13.21
CA ASP A 25 12.10 5.19 12.51
C ASP A 25 11.55 5.31 11.08
N CYS A 26 12.25 4.73 10.11
CA CYS A 26 11.92 4.84 8.69
C CYS A 26 11.98 3.48 7.98
N THR A 27 11.39 3.41 6.79
CA THR A 27 11.57 2.29 5.87
C THR A 27 12.50 2.76 4.73
N TRP A 28 13.52 1.96 4.40
CA TRP A 28 14.44 2.25 3.31
C TRP A 28 14.13 1.35 2.11
N ILE A 29 13.99 1.96 0.93
CA ILE A 29 13.71 1.24 -0.30
C ILE A 29 14.69 1.67 -1.37
N LYS A 30 15.37 0.69 -1.97
CA LYS A 30 16.24 0.92 -3.10
C LYS A 30 15.43 0.94 -4.39
N PHE A 31 15.66 1.96 -5.19
CA PHE A 31 15.11 2.15 -6.52
C PHE A 31 16.23 2.21 -7.57
N GLN A 32 15.82 2.06 -8.82
CA GLN A 32 16.67 2.35 -9.96
C GLN A 32 15.85 3.16 -10.97
N ASP A 33 16.38 4.32 -11.36
CA ASP A 33 15.73 5.20 -12.33
C ASP A 33 15.94 4.73 -13.78
N SER A 34 15.32 5.44 -14.72
CA SER A 34 15.43 5.14 -16.16
C SER A 34 16.83 5.30 -16.73
N ASN A 35 17.76 5.94 -16.02
CA ASN A 35 19.16 6.07 -16.39
C ASN A 35 20.04 4.98 -15.74
N TYR A 36 19.42 3.96 -15.12
CA TYR A 36 20.09 2.88 -14.39
C TYR A 36 20.89 3.37 -13.18
N LEU A 37 20.56 4.53 -12.63
CA LEU A 37 21.16 5.02 -11.39
C LEU A 37 20.36 4.52 -10.20
N ASP A 38 21.06 3.88 -9.28
CA ASP A 38 20.50 3.41 -8.03
C ASP A 38 20.42 4.57 -7.03
N TRP A 39 19.30 4.67 -6.32
CA TRP A 39 19.10 5.59 -5.22
C TRP A 39 18.19 4.97 -4.16
N VAL A 40 18.16 5.55 -2.96
CA VAL A 40 17.34 5.04 -1.85
C VAL A 40 16.33 6.09 -1.40
N GLY A 41 15.06 5.69 -1.36
CA GLY A 41 14.02 6.46 -0.68
C GLY A 41 13.98 6.09 0.79
N VAL A 42 13.90 7.10 1.64
CA VAL A 42 13.75 6.98 3.09
C VAL A 42 12.37 7.48 3.45
N PHE A 43 11.50 6.59 3.95
CA PHE A 43 10.08 6.86 4.17
C PHE A 43 9.76 6.88 5.66
N GLY A 44 9.06 7.92 6.12
CA GLY A 44 8.52 7.97 7.47
C GLY A 44 7.47 6.88 7.70
N MET A 45 7.44 6.33 8.91
CA MET A 45 6.52 5.27 9.29
C MET A 45 5.11 5.76 9.66
N GLY A 46 4.13 4.88 9.46
CA GLY A 46 2.79 5.00 10.02
C GLY A 46 2.64 4.39 11.43
N TRP A 47 1.41 4.06 11.81
CA TRP A 47 1.03 3.54 13.11
C TRP A 47 0.83 2.01 13.09
N GLY A 48 1.93 1.27 13.18
CA GLY A 48 1.92 -0.17 13.46
C GLY A 48 1.26 -1.02 12.36
N GLY A 49 1.47 -0.64 11.11
CA GLY A 49 0.94 -1.30 9.93
C GLY A 49 1.85 -2.38 9.33
N GLY A 50 1.73 -2.57 8.01
CA GLY A 50 2.61 -3.44 7.23
C GLY A 50 3.74 -2.66 6.56
N ASP A 51 4.68 -3.39 5.95
CA ASP A 51 5.70 -2.87 5.04
C ASP A 51 5.62 -3.64 3.71
N ASP A 52 5.53 -2.92 2.60
CA ASP A 52 5.50 -3.51 1.27
C ASP A 52 5.86 -2.47 0.19
N VAL A 53 6.14 -2.94 -1.02
CA VAL A 53 6.41 -2.08 -2.17
C VAL A 53 5.93 -2.72 -3.47
N ILE A 54 5.12 -1.97 -4.21
CA ILE A 54 4.56 -2.40 -5.49
C ILE A 54 4.83 -1.36 -6.57
N GLN A 55 5.29 -1.82 -7.73
CA GLN A 55 5.46 -0.97 -8.90
C GLN A 55 4.12 -0.79 -9.62
N ILE A 56 3.77 0.45 -9.90
CA ILE A 56 2.48 0.88 -10.44
C ILE A 56 2.79 1.69 -11.69
N GLY A 57 2.41 1.16 -12.85
CA GLY A 57 2.81 1.76 -14.12
C GLY A 57 4.32 1.73 -14.32
N HIS A 58 4.82 2.63 -15.18
CA HIS A 58 6.22 2.57 -15.61
C HIS A 58 7.19 3.14 -14.57
N ASN A 59 6.88 4.31 -14.02
CA ASN A 59 7.78 5.07 -13.14
C ASN A 59 7.20 5.29 -11.74
N VAL A 60 5.97 4.84 -11.48
CA VAL A 60 5.33 5.06 -10.19
C VAL A 60 5.52 3.84 -9.30
N VAL A 61 5.75 4.09 -8.02
CA VAL A 61 5.79 3.04 -7.00
C VAL A 61 4.90 3.46 -5.85
N PHE A 62 4.13 2.51 -5.34
CA PHE A 62 3.50 2.64 -4.03
C PHE A 62 4.36 1.95 -2.98
N VAL A 63 4.72 2.71 -1.96
CA VAL A 63 5.45 2.26 -0.78
C VAL A 63 4.48 2.22 0.39
N LEU A 64 4.45 1.09 1.07
CA LEU A 64 3.85 0.96 2.40
C LEU A 64 4.99 0.90 3.43
N SER A 65 5.04 1.88 4.32
CA SER A 65 6.05 2.00 5.39
C SER A 65 5.36 1.99 6.75
N ASN A 66 5.40 0.83 7.42
CA ASN A 66 4.74 0.55 8.70
C ASN A 66 3.32 1.14 8.81
N GLY A 67 2.52 1.02 7.74
CA GLY A 67 1.15 1.52 7.67
C GLY A 67 0.92 2.80 6.88
N GLN A 68 1.95 3.62 6.66
CA GLN A 68 1.83 4.82 5.84
C GLN A 68 2.09 4.51 4.37
N GLY A 69 1.15 4.90 3.50
CA GLY A 69 1.28 4.76 2.06
C GLY A 69 1.86 6.00 1.38
N TYR A 70 2.75 5.80 0.40
CA TYR A 70 3.35 6.84 -0.43
C TYR A 70 3.35 6.42 -1.90
N PHE A 71 2.77 7.26 -2.77
CA PHE A 71 3.02 7.20 -4.20
C PHE A 71 4.20 8.09 -4.54
N ILE A 72 5.19 7.54 -5.24
CA ILE A 72 6.34 8.30 -5.72
C ILE A 72 6.55 8.12 -7.22
N ASP A 73 7.08 9.14 -7.88
CA ASP A 73 7.72 8.99 -9.19
C ASP A 73 9.20 8.67 -8.97
N VAL A 74 9.65 7.53 -9.49
CA VAL A 74 11.00 7.00 -9.29
C VAL A 74 12.06 7.78 -10.08
N ASN A 75 11.70 8.33 -11.23
CA ASN A 75 12.64 9.06 -12.09
C ASN A 75 12.78 10.51 -11.64
N GLU A 76 11.66 11.15 -11.29
CA GLU A 76 11.68 12.51 -10.77
C GLU A 76 12.06 12.57 -9.29
N ARG A 77 12.01 11.43 -8.59
CA ARG A 77 12.27 11.28 -7.14
C ARG A 77 11.33 12.17 -6.32
N LYS A 78 10.07 12.23 -6.72
CA LYS A 78 9.06 13.09 -6.12
C LYS A 78 7.94 12.30 -5.47
N LEU A 79 7.44 12.84 -4.37
CA LEU A 79 6.18 12.42 -3.79
C LEU A 79 5.04 12.88 -4.69
N LEU A 80 4.19 11.95 -5.11
CA LEU A 80 2.97 12.22 -5.85
C LEU A 80 1.79 12.34 -4.90
N CYS A 81 1.70 11.41 -3.95
CA CYS A 81 0.62 11.38 -2.98
C CYS A 81 1.04 10.62 -1.71
N LYS A 82 0.44 10.98 -0.59
CA LYS A 82 0.54 10.29 0.69
C LYS A 82 -0.88 9.89 1.12
N THR A 83 -1.06 8.66 1.58
CA THR A 83 -2.36 8.20 2.05
C THR A 83 -2.77 8.94 3.33
N GLU A 84 -4.06 9.24 3.47
CA GLU A 84 -4.61 9.81 4.70
C GLU A 84 -4.72 8.79 5.83
N CYS A 85 -4.82 7.49 5.51
CA CYS A 85 -4.69 6.40 6.48
C CYS A 85 -3.22 6.03 6.65
N ASP A 86 -2.77 5.96 7.91
CA ASP A 86 -1.40 5.65 8.30
C ASP A 86 -1.26 4.33 9.07
N TYR A 87 -2.30 3.50 9.12
CA TYR A 87 -2.31 2.19 9.79
C TYR A 87 -2.70 1.04 8.84
N LEU A 88 -2.36 1.18 7.56
CA LEU A 88 -2.60 0.15 6.54
C LEU A 88 -1.79 -1.13 6.84
N LYS A 89 -2.38 -2.30 6.61
CA LYS A 89 -1.80 -3.62 6.95
C LYS A 89 -1.29 -4.38 5.76
N SER A 90 -1.99 -4.27 4.62
CA SER A 90 -1.64 -4.97 3.40
C SER A 90 -2.05 -4.17 2.18
N ILE A 91 -1.38 -4.45 1.06
CA ILE A 91 -1.67 -3.86 -0.25
C ILE A 91 -1.66 -4.93 -1.33
N ILE A 92 -2.45 -4.71 -2.39
CA ILE A 92 -2.33 -5.41 -3.67
C ILE A 92 -2.47 -4.39 -4.80
N GLN A 93 -1.82 -4.70 -5.94
CA GLN A 93 -2.02 -3.94 -7.17
C GLN A 93 -3.37 -4.32 -7.80
N ALA A 94 -4.18 -3.33 -8.17
CA ALA A 94 -5.41 -3.54 -8.90
C ALA A 94 -5.19 -3.33 -10.41
N ASP A 95 -4.88 -2.10 -10.78
CA ASP A 95 -4.65 -1.65 -12.15
C ASP A 95 -3.31 -0.90 -12.23
N PRO A 96 -2.85 -0.52 -13.44
CA PRO A 96 -1.58 0.18 -13.60
C PRO A 96 -1.42 1.44 -12.76
N ASP A 97 -2.50 2.06 -12.28
CA ASP A 97 -2.49 3.29 -11.49
C ASP A 97 -3.25 3.16 -10.15
N THR A 98 -3.65 1.95 -9.74
CA THR A 98 -4.54 1.75 -8.59
C THR A 98 -4.02 0.72 -7.60
N VAL A 99 -4.07 1.09 -6.32
CA VAL A 99 -3.75 0.23 -5.17
C VAL A 99 -5.01 -0.07 -4.41
N ILE A 100 -5.17 -1.34 -4.02
CA ILE A 100 -6.10 -1.71 -2.97
C ILE A 100 -5.28 -1.92 -1.71
N ALA A 101 -5.65 -1.24 -0.64
CA ALA A 101 -5.05 -1.40 0.67
C ALA A 101 -6.11 -1.88 1.66
N ALA A 102 -5.70 -2.51 2.75
CA ALA A 102 -6.60 -2.87 3.83
C ALA A 102 -5.99 -2.52 5.18
N THR A 103 -6.85 -2.12 6.11
CA THR A 103 -6.57 -2.13 7.55
C THR A 103 -7.04 -3.47 8.13
N ASP A 104 -7.18 -3.57 9.44
CA ASP A 104 -7.86 -4.72 10.05
C ASP A 104 -9.37 -4.72 9.79
N THR A 105 -9.95 -3.61 9.33
CA THR A 105 -11.41 -3.40 9.35
C THR A 105 -12.00 -2.84 8.07
N GLU A 106 -11.25 -2.08 7.28
CA GLU A 106 -11.71 -1.45 6.04
C GLU A 106 -10.78 -1.78 4.86
N VAL A 107 -11.35 -1.71 3.65
CA VAL A 107 -10.61 -1.72 2.39
C VAL A 107 -10.62 -0.32 1.80
N TYR A 108 -9.46 0.12 1.34
CA TYR A 108 -9.21 1.40 0.70
C TYR A 108 -8.76 1.18 -0.74
N VAL A 109 -9.14 2.08 -1.62
CA VAL A 109 -8.64 2.14 -2.98
C VAL A 109 -8.07 3.49 -3.26
N TYR A 110 -6.80 3.49 -3.65
CA TYR A 110 -6.01 4.68 -3.88
C TYR A 110 -5.52 4.72 -5.33
N ASN A 111 -5.31 5.93 -5.82
CA ASN A 111 -4.49 6.19 -7.00
C ASN A 111 -3.51 7.34 -6.70
N ILE A 112 -2.75 7.76 -7.71
CA ILE A 112 -1.77 8.85 -7.58
C ILE A 112 -2.36 10.20 -7.14
N ASN A 113 -3.68 10.38 -7.20
CA ASN A 113 -4.38 11.58 -6.74
C ASN A 113 -4.97 11.43 -5.31
N GLY A 114 -4.76 10.28 -4.66
CA GLY A 114 -5.24 10.00 -3.30
C GLY A 114 -6.35 8.97 -3.24
N LEU A 115 -7.16 9.05 -2.18
CA LEU A 115 -8.26 8.13 -1.93
C LEU A 115 -9.33 8.25 -3.01
N VAL A 116 -9.65 7.12 -3.63
CA VAL A 116 -10.77 6.97 -4.58
C VAL A 116 -12.02 6.56 -3.83
N PHE A 117 -11.93 5.50 -3.02
CA PHE A 117 -13.00 5.11 -2.11
C PHE A 117 -12.45 4.29 -0.94
N ALA A 118 -13.22 4.26 0.14
CA ALA A 118 -13.03 3.33 1.25
C ALA A 118 -14.35 2.63 1.56
N THR A 119 -14.29 1.37 1.98
CA THR A 119 -15.45 0.68 2.54
C THR A 119 -15.78 1.24 3.92
N LYS A 120 -16.99 0.96 4.41
CA LYS A 120 -17.21 0.92 5.86
C LYS A 120 -16.44 -0.24 6.47
N ARG A 121 -16.51 -0.39 7.79
CA ARG A 121 -16.03 -1.60 8.48
C ARG A 121 -16.68 -2.85 7.88
N ILE A 122 -15.85 -3.76 7.36
CA ILE A 122 -16.26 -5.05 6.77
C ILE A 122 -15.70 -6.26 7.51
N ALA A 123 -14.82 -6.05 8.49
CA ALA A 123 -14.20 -7.10 9.28
C ALA A 123 -14.27 -6.79 10.79
N SER A 124 -14.15 -7.83 11.60
CA SER A 124 -14.03 -7.66 13.05
C SER A 124 -12.62 -7.30 13.46
N ASP A 125 -11.59 -7.94 12.91
CA ASP A 125 -10.20 -7.77 13.37
C ASP A 125 -9.17 -8.34 12.38
N GLY A 126 -9.41 -8.16 11.08
CA GLY A 126 -8.47 -8.61 10.07
C GLY A 126 -9.07 -8.70 8.68
N ILE A 127 -8.27 -8.27 7.70
CA ILE A 127 -8.56 -8.41 6.27
C ILE A 127 -7.32 -8.97 5.58
N ASN A 128 -7.50 -10.08 4.87
CA ASN A 128 -6.48 -10.65 3.99
C ASN A 128 -6.87 -10.41 2.54
N LEU A 129 -6.18 -9.50 1.87
CA LEU A 129 -6.31 -9.29 0.42
C LEU A 129 -5.62 -10.43 -0.33
N LYS A 130 -6.30 -11.05 -1.30
CA LYS A 130 -5.75 -12.19 -2.05
C LYS A 130 -5.44 -11.86 -3.49
N SER A 131 -6.39 -11.26 -4.20
CA SER A 131 -6.23 -10.95 -5.62
C SER A 131 -7.19 -9.88 -6.09
N PHE A 132 -6.87 -9.32 -7.25
CA PHE A 132 -7.75 -8.44 -8.00
C PHE A 132 -7.82 -8.93 -9.45
N ALA A 133 -9.03 -8.97 -10.00
CA ALA A 133 -9.24 -9.22 -11.42
C ALA A 133 -10.59 -8.65 -11.88
N SER A 134 -10.62 -8.00 -13.04
CA SER A 134 -11.86 -7.49 -13.67
C SER A 134 -12.71 -6.62 -12.73
N GLY A 135 -12.08 -5.67 -12.03
CA GLY A 135 -12.77 -4.77 -11.10
C GLY A 135 -13.20 -5.43 -9.78
N ILE A 136 -12.81 -6.68 -9.51
CA ILE A 136 -13.21 -7.42 -8.31
C ILE A 136 -11.99 -7.73 -7.44
N VAL A 137 -12.04 -7.26 -6.20
CA VAL A 137 -11.15 -7.68 -5.11
C VAL A 137 -11.67 -8.98 -4.52
N ILE A 138 -10.79 -9.95 -4.34
CA ILE A 138 -11.06 -11.18 -3.59
C ILE A 138 -10.16 -11.21 -2.36
N GLY A 139 -10.74 -11.59 -1.23
CA GLY A 139 -10.01 -11.71 0.03
C GLY A 139 -10.81 -12.44 1.08
N GLU A 140 -10.36 -12.33 2.33
CA GLU A 140 -11.04 -12.85 3.51
C GLU A 140 -11.13 -11.80 4.61
N VAL A 141 -12.23 -11.81 5.35
CA VAL A 141 -12.44 -10.98 6.54
C VAL A 141 -12.53 -11.87 7.78
N TRP A 142 -11.97 -11.43 8.90
CA TRP A 142 -12.14 -12.11 10.18
C TRP A 142 -13.51 -11.78 10.78
N GLY A 143 -14.35 -12.80 10.95
CA GLY A 143 -15.74 -12.68 11.42
C GLY A 143 -15.97 -12.96 12.91
N ILE A 144 -14.92 -12.93 13.73
CA ILE A 144 -14.86 -13.31 15.17
C ILE A 144 -14.53 -14.79 15.40
N ASP A 145 -15.11 -15.71 14.64
CA ASP A 145 -14.88 -17.16 14.78
C ASP A 145 -13.92 -17.73 13.74
N LYS A 146 -13.97 -17.20 12.51
CA LYS A 146 -13.16 -17.65 11.38
C LYS A 146 -13.00 -16.57 10.31
N TRP A 147 -12.17 -16.91 9.31
CA TRP A 147 -12.05 -16.16 8.07
C TRP A 147 -13.23 -16.47 7.13
N TYR A 148 -13.89 -15.44 6.64
CA TYR A 148 -14.96 -15.52 5.66
C TYR A 148 -14.50 -14.94 4.33
N PRO A 149 -14.66 -15.66 3.21
CA PRO A 149 -14.33 -15.11 1.90
C PRO A 149 -15.24 -13.94 1.57
N PHE A 150 -14.67 -12.89 1.00
CA PHE A 150 -15.42 -11.77 0.45
C PHE A 150 -15.06 -11.51 -1.01
N SER A 151 -15.97 -10.81 -1.69
CA SER A 151 -15.71 -10.15 -2.96
C SER A 151 -16.17 -8.69 -2.88
N LEU A 152 -15.41 -7.79 -3.49
CA LEU A 152 -15.74 -6.38 -3.59
C LEU A 152 -15.56 -5.93 -5.02
N ASN A 153 -16.65 -5.52 -5.69
CA ASN A 153 -16.55 -4.84 -6.97
C ASN A 153 -16.26 -3.35 -6.71
N ILE A 154 -15.13 -2.85 -7.23
CA ILE A 154 -14.67 -1.49 -6.93
C ILE A 154 -15.37 -0.41 -7.76
N GLU A 155 -15.93 -0.77 -8.91
CA GLU A 155 -16.59 0.17 -9.82
C GLU A 155 -17.96 0.59 -9.28
N ASN A 156 -18.72 -0.37 -8.73
CA ASN A 156 -20.05 -0.14 -8.16
C ASN A 156 -20.08 -0.29 -6.62
N GLN A 157 -18.92 -0.50 -6.00
CA GLN A 157 -18.74 -0.61 -4.55
C GLN A 157 -19.60 -1.72 -3.91
N HIS A 158 -19.92 -2.76 -4.67
CA HIS A 158 -20.75 -3.86 -4.19
C HIS A 158 -19.90 -4.90 -3.44
N TYR A 159 -20.06 -4.92 -2.13
CA TYR A 159 -19.47 -5.90 -1.23
C TYR A 159 -20.37 -7.13 -1.06
N LYS A 160 -19.78 -8.33 -1.10
CA LYS A 160 -20.44 -9.60 -0.77
C LYS A 160 -19.58 -10.42 0.16
N CYS A 161 -20.18 -10.84 1.27
CA CYS A 161 -19.64 -11.81 2.20
C CYS A 161 -20.82 -12.52 2.88
N SER A 162 -20.64 -13.79 3.27
CA SER A 162 -21.66 -14.52 4.05
C SER A 162 -21.71 -14.08 5.51
N TRP A 163 -20.71 -13.33 5.96
CA TRP A 163 -20.65 -12.68 7.26
C TRP A 163 -20.77 -11.16 7.10
N SER A 164 -21.39 -10.50 8.08
CA SER A 164 -21.53 -9.05 8.11
C SER A 164 -21.15 -8.48 9.47
N CYS A 165 -20.31 -7.45 9.47
CA CYS A 165 -20.08 -6.62 10.64
C CYS A 165 -21.34 -5.75 10.88
N THR A 166 -21.93 -5.78 12.08
CA THR A 166 -23.20 -5.06 12.39
C THR A 166 -23.01 -3.87 13.32
N TRP A 167 -21.77 -3.47 13.59
CA TRP A 167 -21.38 -2.40 14.53
C TRP A 167 -20.61 -1.30 13.80
#